data_AF-A0A3D5PL22-F1
#
_entry.id   AF-A0A3D5PL22-F1
#
_cell.length_a   1.000
_cell.length_b   1.000
_cell.length_c   1.000
_cell.angle_alpha   90.00
_cell.angle_beta   90.00
_cell.angle_gamma   90.00
#
_symmetry.space_group_name_H-M   'P 1'
#
loop_
_entity.id
_entity.type
_entity.pdbx_description
1 polymer ?
#
loop_
_entity_poly.entity_id
_entity_poly.type
_entity_poly.pdbx_seq_one_letter_code
_entity_poly.pdbx_strand_id
1 'polypeptide(L)' 'AGVGDRVLTATGSAARMPAGTAGAPIDASIIAIVEHISLI' A
#
# COMPACT_ATOMS: atom_id res chain seq x y z
N ALA A 1 -1.64 -6.49 6.50
CA ALA A 1 -1.00 -5.66 7.54
C ALA A 1 -1.85 -5.74 8.79
N GLY A 2 -1.23 -6.07 9.92
CA GLY A 2 -1.84 -6.00 11.25
C GLY A 2 -1.65 -4.63 11.89
N VAL A 3 -2.28 -4.45 13.05
CA VAL A 3 -2.06 -3.26 13.89
C VAL A 3 -0.62 -3.24 14.37
N GLY A 4 0.08 -2.13 14.13
CA GLY A 4 1.49 -1.95 14.51
C GLY A 4 2.50 -2.21 13.38
N ASP A 5 2.07 -2.79 12.25
CA ASP A 5 2.95 -2.96 11.08
C ASP A 5 3.32 -1.59 10.48
N ARG A 6 4.59 -1.43 10.09
CA ARG A 6 5.00 -0.36 9.17
C ARG A 6 4.72 -0.82 7.74
N VAL A 7 4.11 0.04 6.94
CA VAL A 7 3.63 -0.31 5.60
C VAL A 7 3.98 0.75 4.57
N LEU A 8 4.07 0.32 3.31
CA LEU A 8 4.09 1.21 2.15
C LEU A 8 2.68 1.32 1.59
N THR A 9 2.22 2.55 1.38
CA THR A 9 0.90 2.83 0.82
C THR A 9 1.03 3.42 -0.58
N ALA A 10 0.19 2.95 -1.50
CA ALA A 10 -0.05 3.59 -2.78
C ALA A 10 -1.33 4.42 -2.69
N THR A 11 -1.33 5.62 -3.26
CA THR A 11 -2.46 6.54 -3.24
C THR A 11 -2.92 6.90 -4.66
N GLY A 12 -4.15 7.42 -4.78
CA GLY A 12 -4.74 7.86 -6.04
C GLY A 12 -5.04 6.70 -6.98
N SER A 13 -4.82 6.89 -8.29
CA SER A 13 -5.09 5.85 -9.29
C SER A 13 -4.22 4.61 -9.11
N ALA A 14 -2.99 4.77 -8.61
CA ALA A 14 -2.07 3.67 -8.33
C ALA A 14 -2.58 2.71 -7.24
N ALA A 15 -3.46 3.18 -6.35
CA ALA A 15 -4.06 2.34 -5.30
C ALA A 15 -4.92 1.18 -5.84
N ARG A 16 -5.30 1.23 -7.14
CA ARG A 16 -6.11 0.21 -7.84
C ARG A 16 -5.31 -0.75 -8.73
N MET A 17 -3.99 -0.58 -8.75
CA MET A 17 -3.07 -1.51 -9.43
C MET A 17 -2.94 -2.88 -8.76
N PRO A 18 -3.03 -3.01 -7.41
CA PRO A 18 -3.02 -4.31 -6.76
C PRO A 18 -4.12 -5.23 -7.31
N ALA A 19 -3.79 -6.51 -7.46
CA ALA A 19 -4.70 -7.50 -8.05
C ALA A 19 -6.06 -7.50 -7.35
N GLY A 20 -7.15 -7.48 -8.13
CA GLY A 20 -8.52 -7.50 -7.64
C GLY A 20 -9.09 -6.14 -7.21
N THR A 21 -8.34 -5.04 -7.37
CA THR A 21 -8.80 -3.68 -7.02
C THR A 21 -9.08 -2.78 -8.23
N ALA A 22 -8.86 -3.29 -9.45
CA ALA A 22 -9.15 -2.57 -10.68
C ALA A 22 -10.64 -2.22 -10.77
N GLY A 23 -10.94 -0.93 -10.96
CA GLY A 23 -12.31 -0.41 -11.06
C GLY A 23 -13.04 -0.21 -9.71
N ALA A 24 -12.47 -0.66 -8.59
CA ALA A 24 -13.04 -0.39 -7.27
C ALA A 24 -12.81 1.09 -6.87
N PRO A 25 -13.70 1.74 -6.10
CA PRO A 25 -13.53 3.13 -5.66
C PRO A 25 -12.54 3.23 -4.49
N ILE A 26 -11.28 2.84 -4.73
CA ILE A 26 -10.19 2.84 -3.75
C ILE A 26 -9.19 3.93 -4.13
N ASP A 27 -8.82 4.76 -3.15
CA ASP A 27 -7.87 5.87 -3.27
C ASP A 27 -6.59 5.69 -2.43
N ALA A 28 -6.56 4.69 -1.53
CA ALA A 28 -5.37 4.27 -0.80
C ALA A 28 -5.35 2.75 -0.59
N SER A 29 -4.19 2.13 -0.78
CA SER A 29 -4.00 0.69 -0.57
C SER A 29 -2.62 0.39 0.01
N ILE A 30 -2.56 -0.59 0.91
CA ILE A 30 -1.28 -1.12 1.43
C ILE A 30 -0.70 -2.06 0.37
N ILE A 31 0.49 -1.74 -0.13
CA ILE A 31 1.15 -2.51 -1.19
C ILE A 31 2.36 -3.32 -0.71
N ALA A 32 2.89 -3.01 0.48
CA ALA A 32 3.97 -3.76 1.10
C ALA A 32 4.00 -3.56 2.63
N ILE A 33 4.60 -4.53 3.33
CA ILE A 33 5.03 -4.41 4.73
C ILE A 33 6.53 -4.05 4.72
N VAL A 34 6.92 -3.05 5.51
CA VAL A 34 8.30 -2.54 5.54
C VAL A 34 9.12 -3.35 6.53
N GLU A 35 10.15 -4.05 6.06
CA GLU A 35 11.11 -4.74 6.94
C GLU A 35 12.14 -3.78 7.54
N HIS A 36 12.77 -2.94 6.71
CA HIS A 36 13.86 -2.08 7.14
C HIS A 36 13.86 -0.75 6.35
N ILE A 37 14.20 0.34 7.05
CA ILE A 37 14.41 1.66 6.45
C ILE A 37 15.87 2.03 6.68
N SER A 38 16.64 2.10 5.60
CA SER A 38 18.01 2.62 5.65
C SER A 38 17.97 4.12 5.38
N LEU A 39 18.42 4.91 6.35
CA LEU A 39 18.63 6.35 6.18
C LEU A 39 20.13 6.59 5.97
N ILE A 40 20.46 7.48 5.03
CA ILE A 40 21.82 7.99 4.80
C ILE A 40 22.18 9.07 5.80
#